data_AF-A0A0R1PKH3-F1
#
_entry.id   AF-A0A0R1PKH3-F1
#
_cell.length_a   1.000
_cell.length_b   1.000
_cell.length_c   1.000
_cell.angle_alpha   90.00
_cell.angle_beta   90.00
_cell.angle_gamma   90.00
#
_symmetry.space_group_name_H-M   'P 1'
#
loop_
_entity.id
_entity.type
_entity.pdbx_description
1 polymer ?
#
loop_
_entity_poly.entity_id
_entity_poly.type
_entity_poly.pdbx_seq_one_letter_code
_entity_poly.pdbx_strand_id
1 'polypeptide(L)'
;MNEQEGDYNKKISDFSKSFVLLDKKDYQPQEYGYSKVEPCDILTNKNQFIHVKKGESSSKLSHLFLQGLVSAKILAQDRQNFIEHINSKITEQNKKFFLSAKDKNEKFEIIFGIINKRKINNQDLLPFFSMITLIQVVDELNVMGFNYSLMMINRETD
;
A
#
# COMPACT_ATOMS: atom_id res chain seq x y z
N MET A 1 -3.48 23.50 6.98
CA MET A 1 -4.44 23.09 5.95
C MET A 1 -4.62 21.58 5.97
N ASN A 2 -5.86 21.10 5.85
CA ASN A 2 -6.25 19.72 6.06
C ASN A 2 -6.10 18.94 4.74
N GLU A 3 -4.87 18.77 4.24
CA GLU A 3 -4.65 17.88 3.08
C GLU A 3 -5.23 16.51 3.41
N GLN A 4 -6.24 16.10 2.65
CA GLN A 4 -6.79 14.75 2.74
C GLN A 4 -5.74 13.80 2.16
N GLU A 5 -5.70 12.57 2.67
CA GLU A 5 -4.76 11.52 2.24
C GLU A 5 -4.73 11.39 0.71
N GLY A 6 -5.90 11.46 0.06
CA GLY A 6 -6.03 11.45 -1.39
C GLY A 6 -5.34 12.62 -2.12
N ASP A 7 -5.32 13.84 -1.56
CA ASP A 7 -4.63 14.98 -2.18
C ASP A 7 -3.11 14.75 -2.17
N TYR A 8 -2.59 14.20 -1.07
CA TYR A 8 -1.18 13.85 -0.93
C TYR A 8 -0.79 12.71 -1.89
N ASN A 9 -1.59 11.65 -1.95
CA ASN A 9 -1.37 10.52 -2.86
C ASN A 9 -1.37 10.97 -4.32
N LYS A 10 -2.31 11.84 -4.69
CA LYS A 10 -2.39 12.43 -6.02
C LYS A 10 -1.13 13.23 -6.35
N LYS A 11 -0.71 14.15 -5.47
CA LYS A 11 0.52 14.94 -5.64
C LYS A 11 1.75 14.06 -5.88
N ILE A 12 1.90 12.97 -5.13
CA ILE A 12 3.02 12.03 -5.31
C ILE A 12 2.91 11.30 -6.65
N SER A 13 1.73 10.82 -7.00
CA SER A 13 1.53 10.11 -8.28
C SER A 13 1.78 10.99 -9.50
N ASP A 14 1.53 12.30 -9.38
CA ASP A 14 1.78 13.28 -10.43
C ASP A 14 3.28 13.65 -10.53
N PHE A 15 4.04 13.48 -9.44
CA PHE A 15 5.47 13.78 -9.41
C PHE A 15 6.30 12.82 -10.29
N SER A 16 5.79 11.59 -10.54
CA SER A 16 6.51 10.58 -11.32
C SER A 16 5.63 9.84 -12.31
N LYS A 17 6.08 9.77 -13.57
CA LYS A 17 5.46 8.91 -14.60
C LYS A 17 5.51 7.43 -14.26
N SER A 18 6.34 7.04 -13.28
CA SER A 18 6.49 5.66 -12.83
C SER A 18 5.52 5.27 -11.73
N PHE A 19 4.67 6.20 -11.27
CA PHE A 19 3.69 5.97 -10.22
C PHE A 19 2.27 5.95 -10.79
N VAL A 20 1.42 5.08 -10.25
CA VAL A 20 0.02 4.91 -10.60
C VAL A 20 -0.80 5.14 -9.34
N LEU A 21 -1.79 6.03 -9.40
CA LEU A 21 -2.69 6.26 -8.28
C LEU A 21 -3.76 5.16 -8.27
N LEU A 22 -3.78 4.35 -7.22
CA LEU A 22 -4.78 3.30 -7.01
C LEU A 22 -5.75 3.62 -5.86
N ASP A 23 -5.63 4.82 -5.26
CA ASP A 23 -6.59 5.35 -4.29
C ASP A 23 -8.04 5.19 -4.81
N LYS A 24 -8.86 4.45 -4.05
CA LYS A 24 -10.27 4.13 -4.33
C LYS A 24 -10.49 3.38 -5.64
N LYS A 25 -9.48 2.66 -6.13
CA LYS A 25 -9.57 1.75 -7.30
C LYS A 25 -9.82 0.32 -6.86
N ASP A 26 -10.83 0.17 -6.02
CA ASP A 26 -11.28 -1.07 -5.41
C ASP A 26 -11.36 -2.24 -6.39
N TYR A 27 -10.80 -3.37 -5.96
CA TYR A 27 -10.97 -4.68 -6.55
C TYR A 27 -12.02 -5.47 -5.75
N GLN A 28 -12.83 -6.28 -6.42
CA GLN A 28 -13.77 -7.18 -5.78
C GLN A 28 -13.36 -8.62 -6.10
N PRO A 29 -12.73 -9.34 -5.14
CA PRO A 29 -12.40 -10.74 -5.32
C PRO A 29 -13.66 -11.59 -5.44
N GLN A 30 -13.70 -12.53 -6.39
CA GLN A 30 -14.88 -13.38 -6.58
C GLN A 30 -15.17 -14.27 -5.36
N GLU A 31 -14.12 -14.73 -4.67
CA GLU A 31 -14.24 -15.65 -3.53
C GLU A 31 -14.70 -14.97 -2.22
N TYR A 32 -14.57 -13.64 -2.10
CA TYR A 32 -14.82 -12.88 -0.87
C TYR A 32 -16.14 -12.09 -0.89
N GLY A 33 -17.07 -12.41 -1.80
CA GLY A 33 -18.43 -11.85 -1.81
C GLY A 33 -18.52 -10.39 -2.27
N TYR A 34 -19.34 -9.57 -1.58
CA TYR A 34 -19.61 -8.15 -1.91
C TYR A 34 -18.51 -7.17 -1.46
N SER A 35 -17.52 -7.65 -0.71
CA SER A 35 -16.50 -6.81 -0.10
C SER A 35 -15.45 -6.37 -1.12
N LYS A 36 -15.19 -5.07 -1.14
CA LYS A 36 -14.19 -4.44 -1.98
C LYS A 36 -12.90 -4.24 -1.20
N VAL A 37 -11.78 -4.45 -1.88
CA VAL A 37 -10.44 -4.21 -1.35
C VAL A 37 -9.68 -3.29 -2.27
N GLU A 38 -9.15 -2.23 -1.71
CA GLU A 38 -8.24 -1.33 -2.39
C GLU A 38 -6.85 -1.97 -2.54
N PRO A 39 -6.30 -2.08 -3.77
CA PRO A 39 -5.00 -2.72 -3.97
C PRO A 39 -3.86 -2.06 -3.21
N CYS A 40 -3.76 -0.73 -3.30
CA CYS A 40 -2.85 0.12 -2.53
C CYS A 40 -3.19 1.57 -2.87
N ASP A 41 -2.56 2.53 -2.22
CA ASP A 41 -2.70 3.94 -2.58
C ASP A 41 -1.93 4.25 -3.87
N ILE A 42 -0.67 3.79 -3.95
CA ILE A 42 0.25 4.08 -5.06
C ILE A 42 1.00 2.82 -5.47
N LEU A 43 1.00 2.53 -6.76
CA LEU A 43 1.82 1.47 -7.36
C LEU A 43 2.99 2.07 -8.14
N THR A 44 4.18 1.49 -8.01
CA THR A 44 5.37 1.89 -8.78
C THR A 44 5.70 0.90 -9.90
N ASN A 45 6.49 1.35 -10.88
CA ASN A 45 7.04 0.49 -11.93
C ASN A 45 8.08 -0.56 -11.45
N LYS A 46 8.36 -0.59 -10.14
CA LYS A 46 9.22 -1.58 -9.49
C LYS A 46 8.41 -2.61 -8.68
N ASN A 47 7.12 -2.77 -9.00
CA ASN A 47 6.22 -3.71 -8.31
C ASN A 47 6.03 -3.39 -6.81
N GLN A 48 6.12 -2.11 -6.43
CA GLN A 48 5.96 -1.69 -5.04
C GLN A 48 4.53 -1.18 -4.81
N PHE A 49 3.83 -1.81 -3.87
CA PHE A 49 2.48 -1.48 -3.42
C PHE A 49 2.58 -0.62 -2.18
N ILE A 50 2.41 0.68 -2.35
CA ILE A 50 2.57 1.66 -1.28
C ILE A 50 1.19 1.93 -0.67
N HIS A 51 1.07 1.65 0.63
CA HIS A 51 -0.07 2.00 1.45
C HIS A 51 0.31 3.16 2.36
N VAL A 52 -0.44 4.25 2.36
CA VAL A 52 -0.09 5.48 3.07
C VAL A 52 -1.18 5.82 4.07
N LYS A 53 -0.80 6.12 5.32
CA LYS A 53 -1.76 6.60 6.33
C LYS A 53 -1.16 7.63 7.25
N LYS A 54 -1.98 8.55 7.73
CA LYS A 54 -1.59 9.45 8.83
C LYS A 54 -1.44 8.65 10.13
N GLY A 55 -0.25 8.72 10.74
CA GLY A 55 0.10 8.05 11.99
C GLY A 55 -0.51 8.69 13.24
N GLU A 56 -1.84 8.89 13.25
CA GLU A 56 -2.53 9.65 14.31
C GLU A 56 -3.04 8.79 15.47
N SER A 57 -3.20 7.47 15.26
CA SER A 57 -3.67 6.55 16.30
C SER A 57 -3.28 5.11 16.03
N SER A 58 -3.26 4.29 17.08
CA SER A 58 -2.95 2.86 16.94
C SER A 58 -3.92 2.14 16.01
N SER A 59 -5.20 2.49 16.08
CA SER A 59 -6.25 1.91 15.22
C SER A 59 -6.01 2.21 13.74
N LYS A 60 -5.62 3.45 13.40
CA LYS A 60 -5.30 3.81 12.01
C LYS A 60 -4.06 3.07 11.49
N LEU A 61 -3.04 2.91 12.33
CA LEU A 61 -1.83 2.18 11.97
C LEU A 61 -2.09 0.67 11.82
N SER A 62 -2.83 0.06 12.75
CA SER A 62 -3.24 -1.34 12.60
C SER A 62 -4.08 -1.55 11.34
N HIS A 63 -4.98 -0.62 11.01
CA HIS A 63 -5.72 -0.68 9.75
C HIS A 63 -4.80 -0.57 8.52
N LEU A 64 -3.81 0.33 8.54
CA LEU A 64 -2.81 0.43 7.47
C LEU A 64 -2.11 -0.91 7.23
N PHE A 65 -1.63 -1.55 8.30
CA PHE A 65 -0.91 -2.82 8.19
C PHE A 65 -1.81 -3.96 7.69
N LEU A 66 -3.01 -4.06 8.24
CA LEU A 66 -3.98 -5.07 7.82
C LEU A 66 -4.45 -4.87 6.37
N GLN A 67 -4.60 -3.62 5.92
CA GLN A 67 -4.95 -3.32 4.53
C GLN A 67 -3.88 -3.83 3.56
N GLY A 68 -2.60 -3.58 3.84
CA GLY A 68 -1.52 -4.12 3.01
C GLY A 68 -1.45 -5.65 3.05
N LEU A 69 -1.69 -6.27 4.21
CA LEU A 69 -1.75 -7.73 4.32
C LEU A 69 -2.87 -8.34 3.47
N VAL A 70 -4.08 -7.77 3.53
CA VAL A 70 -5.23 -8.27 2.77
C VAL A 70 -4.95 -8.13 1.26
N SER A 71 -4.40 -6.99 0.82
CA SER A 71 -4.00 -6.82 -0.58
C SER A 71 -2.96 -7.86 -1.02
N ALA A 72 -1.94 -8.11 -0.21
CA ALA A 72 -0.93 -9.12 -0.49
C ALA A 72 -1.51 -10.55 -0.56
N LYS A 73 -2.46 -10.90 0.33
CA LYS A 73 -3.18 -12.18 0.29
C LYS A 73 -3.97 -12.35 -1.00
N ILE A 74 -4.67 -11.30 -1.45
CA ILE A 74 -5.39 -11.32 -2.74
C ILE A 74 -4.42 -11.45 -3.91
N LEU A 75 -3.31 -10.71 -3.91
CA LEU A 75 -2.27 -10.84 -4.95
C LEU A 75 -1.70 -12.26 -5.01
N ALA A 76 -1.58 -12.95 -3.88
CA ALA A 76 -1.08 -14.32 -3.83
C ALA A 76 -2.11 -15.36 -4.31
N GLN A 77 -3.40 -15.16 -3.96
CA GLN A 77 -4.48 -16.13 -4.19
C GLN A 77 -5.19 -15.93 -5.54
N ASP A 78 -5.48 -14.69 -5.90
CA ASP A 78 -6.25 -14.29 -7.09
C ASP A 78 -5.40 -13.48 -8.08
N ARG A 79 -4.14 -13.91 -8.24
CA ARG A 79 -3.07 -13.16 -8.92
C ARG A 79 -3.47 -12.67 -10.30
N GLN A 80 -4.07 -13.55 -11.11
CA GLN A 80 -4.38 -13.25 -12.51
C GLN A 80 -5.38 -12.09 -12.61
N ASN A 81 -6.55 -12.24 -11.96
CA ASN A 81 -7.62 -11.25 -12.04
C ASN A 81 -7.23 -9.94 -11.34
N PHE A 82 -6.51 -10.02 -10.22
CA PHE A 82 -6.05 -8.85 -9.49
C PHE A 82 -5.06 -8.01 -10.31
N ILE A 83 -4.10 -8.65 -10.98
CA ILE A 83 -3.14 -7.98 -11.86
C ILE A 83 -3.82 -7.42 -13.11
N GLU A 84 -4.78 -8.14 -13.71
CA GLU A 84 -5.56 -7.63 -14.84
C GLU A 84 -6.33 -6.35 -14.47
N HIS A 85 -6.98 -6.34 -13.31
CA HIS A 85 -7.64 -5.15 -12.78
C HIS A 85 -6.66 -3.99 -12.61
N ILE A 86 -5.50 -4.22 -11.99
CA ILE A 86 -4.47 -3.20 -11.81
C ILE A 86 -3.94 -2.68 -13.16
N ASN A 87 -3.64 -3.58 -14.10
CA ASN A 87 -3.15 -3.22 -15.44
C ASN A 87 -4.18 -2.41 -16.24
N SER A 88 -5.48 -2.63 -16.01
CA SER A 88 -6.52 -1.76 -16.57
C SER A 88 -6.39 -0.32 -16.06
N LYS A 89 -6.13 -0.12 -14.75
CA LYS A 89 -5.95 1.19 -14.13
C LYS A 89 -4.67 1.90 -14.53
N ILE A 90 -3.61 1.13 -14.76
CA ILE A 90 -2.37 1.62 -15.38
C ILE A 90 -2.67 2.19 -16.78
N THR A 91 -3.43 1.46 -17.59
CA THR A 91 -3.81 1.87 -18.96
C THR A 91 -4.68 3.13 -18.95
N GLU A 92 -5.70 3.19 -18.08
CA GLU A 92 -6.56 4.37 -17.88
C GLU A 92 -5.74 5.64 -17.55
N GLN A 93 -4.61 5.48 -16.87
CA GLN A 93 -3.71 6.58 -16.48
C GLN A 93 -2.56 6.83 -17.48
N ASN A 94 -2.59 6.21 -18.66
CA ASN A 94 -1.59 6.37 -19.73
C ASN A 94 -0.14 6.05 -19.28
N LYS A 95 0.02 5.07 -18.38
CA LYS A 95 1.33 4.63 -17.87
C LYS A 95 1.88 3.51 -18.77
N LYS A 96 3.21 3.38 -18.85
CA LYS A 96 3.91 2.50 -19.81
C LYS A 96 4.61 1.29 -19.17
N PHE A 97 4.11 0.81 -18.04
CA PHE A 97 4.63 -0.38 -17.36
C PHE A 97 3.45 -1.24 -16.92
N PHE A 98 3.64 -2.54 -16.78
CA PHE A 98 2.58 -3.47 -16.39
C PHE A 98 3.11 -4.50 -15.40
N LEU A 99 2.23 -4.98 -14.53
CA LEU A 99 2.53 -6.12 -13.67
C LEU A 99 2.38 -7.42 -14.45
N SER A 100 3.15 -8.43 -14.05
CA SER A 100 3.15 -9.77 -14.64
C SER A 100 2.59 -10.78 -13.65
N ALA A 101 1.53 -11.50 -14.04
CA ALA A 101 0.96 -12.57 -13.22
C ALA A 101 1.85 -13.83 -13.14
N LYS A 102 2.94 -13.88 -13.91
CA LYS A 102 3.96 -14.94 -13.82
C LYS A 102 5.05 -14.62 -12.78
N ASP A 103 5.10 -13.39 -12.30
CA ASP A 103 6.09 -12.99 -11.32
C ASP A 103 5.79 -13.65 -9.96
N LYS A 104 6.85 -14.11 -9.31
CA LYS A 104 6.77 -14.66 -7.96
C LYS A 104 6.57 -13.55 -6.93
N ASN A 105 6.05 -13.88 -5.75
CA ASN A 105 5.80 -12.92 -4.67
C ASN A 105 7.04 -12.11 -4.28
N GLU A 106 8.23 -12.68 -4.37
CA GLU A 106 9.53 -12.04 -4.11
C GLU A 106 9.85 -10.86 -5.05
N LYS A 107 9.11 -10.72 -6.16
CA LYS A 107 9.23 -9.57 -7.08
C LYS A 107 8.38 -8.38 -6.64
N PHE A 108 7.52 -8.54 -5.65
CA PHE A 108 6.62 -7.50 -5.18
C PHE A 108 7.05 -7.05 -3.78
N GLU A 109 6.81 -5.77 -3.49
CA GLU A 109 7.13 -5.17 -2.20
C GLU A 109 5.91 -4.44 -1.64
N ILE A 110 5.54 -4.76 -0.41
CA ILE A 110 4.46 -4.07 0.32
C ILE A 110 5.08 -2.99 1.20
N ILE A 111 4.82 -1.72 0.88
CA ILE A 111 5.40 -0.57 1.59
C ILE A 111 4.34 0.08 2.45
N PHE A 112 4.62 0.22 3.74
CA PHE A 112 3.78 0.95 4.69
C PHE A 112 4.33 2.36 4.92
N GLY A 113 3.70 3.37 4.35
CA GLY A 113 4.02 4.79 4.50
C GLY A 113 3.24 5.43 5.65
N ILE A 114 3.94 5.94 6.67
CA ILE A 114 3.32 6.62 7.82
C ILE A 114 3.63 8.11 7.76
N ILE A 115 2.60 8.94 7.58
CA ILE A 115 2.72 10.39 7.59
C ILE A 115 2.67 10.90 9.04
N ASN A 116 3.77 11.51 9.49
CA ASN A 116 3.89 12.10 10.82
C ASN A 116 3.81 13.63 10.77
N LYS A 117 3.08 14.20 11.75
CA LYS A 117 2.95 15.66 11.94
C LYS A 117 4.11 16.29 12.71
N ARG A 118 4.93 15.49 13.41
CA ARG A 118 6.07 15.97 14.21
C ARG A 118 7.34 15.41 13.59
N LYS A 119 8.42 16.21 13.56
CA LYS A 119 9.80 15.72 13.36
C LYS A 119 10.10 14.77 14.52
N ILE A 120 9.90 13.48 14.29
CA ILE A 120 10.13 12.46 15.31
C ILE A 120 11.57 12.00 15.14
N ASN A 121 12.39 12.24 16.15
CA ASN A 121 13.68 11.58 16.29
C ASN A 121 13.41 10.10 16.51
N ASN A 122 13.71 9.23 15.54
CA ASN A 122 13.92 7.76 15.52
C ASN A 122 13.34 6.80 16.60
N GLN A 123 12.59 7.22 17.61
CA GLN A 123 12.28 6.46 18.83
C GLN A 123 10.91 6.74 19.45
N ASP A 124 10.02 7.55 18.87
CA ASP A 124 8.60 7.47 19.26
C ASP A 124 8.03 6.19 18.65
N LEU A 125 8.23 5.10 19.38
CA LEU A 125 7.74 3.75 19.09
C LEU A 125 6.30 3.82 18.59
N LEU A 126 6.01 3.07 17.52
CA LEU A 126 4.63 2.73 17.16
C LEU A 126 3.90 2.32 18.43
N PRO A 127 2.62 2.70 18.64
CA PRO A 127 1.90 2.25 19.82
C PRO A 127 1.93 0.72 19.94
N PHE A 128 1.97 0.18 21.16
CA PHE A 128 2.14 -1.25 21.43
C PHE A 128 1.24 -2.16 20.58
N PHE A 129 -0.04 -1.83 20.48
CA PHE A 129 -0.98 -2.59 19.65
C PHE A 129 -0.62 -2.58 18.16
N SER A 130 -0.18 -1.43 17.64
CA SER A 130 0.27 -1.31 16.25
C SER A 130 1.56 -2.10 16.00
N MET A 131 2.46 -2.19 16.98
CA MET A 131 3.65 -3.05 16.89
C MET A 131 3.27 -4.53 16.81
N ILE A 132 2.34 -5.00 17.66
CA ILE A 132 1.85 -6.38 17.60
C ILE A 132 1.23 -6.67 16.22
N THR A 133 0.34 -5.78 15.74
CA THR A 133 -0.26 -5.94 14.41
C THR A 133 0.80 -5.98 13.32
N LEU A 134 1.81 -5.10 13.38
CA LEU A 134 2.89 -5.07 12.40
C LEU A 134 3.68 -6.37 12.38
N ILE A 135 4.03 -6.93 13.54
CA ILE A 135 4.74 -8.21 13.65
C ILE A 135 3.93 -9.32 12.98
N GLN A 136 2.65 -9.45 13.32
CA GLN A 136 1.76 -10.45 12.72
C GLN A 136 1.67 -10.32 11.19
N VAL A 137 1.56 -9.08 10.70
CA VAL A 137 1.52 -8.79 9.26
C VAL A 137 2.84 -9.16 8.58
N VAL A 138 3.97 -8.79 9.19
CA VAL A 138 5.30 -9.09 8.67
C VAL A 138 5.56 -10.60 8.60
N ASP A 139 5.17 -11.35 9.62
CA ASP A 139 5.30 -12.81 9.64
C ASP A 139 4.52 -13.45 8.49
N GLU A 140 3.29 -13.00 8.24
CA GLU A 140 2.46 -13.47 7.14
C GLU A 140 3.02 -13.09 5.76
N LEU A 141 3.55 -11.87 5.60
CA LEU A 141 4.20 -11.44 4.37
C LEU A 141 5.45 -12.27 4.07
N ASN A 142 6.25 -12.59 5.10
CA ASN A 142 7.41 -13.46 5.00
C ASN A 142 7.01 -14.88 4.59
N VAL A 143 5.98 -15.45 5.20
CA VAL A 143 5.46 -16.79 4.85
C VAL A 143 5.00 -16.83 3.39
N MET A 144 4.36 -15.77 2.89
CA MET A 144 3.96 -15.66 1.49
C MET A 144 5.12 -15.32 0.54
N GLY A 145 6.30 -14.93 1.05
CA GLY A 145 7.48 -14.59 0.26
C GLY A 145 7.45 -13.20 -0.37
N PHE A 146 6.75 -12.24 0.23
CA PHE A 146 6.77 -10.83 -0.21
C PHE A 146 7.90 -10.05 0.46
N ASN A 147 8.47 -9.09 -0.27
CA ASN A 147 9.29 -8.05 0.37
C ASN A 147 8.37 -7.03 1.06
N TYR A 148 8.91 -6.33 2.06
CA TYR A 148 8.18 -5.25 2.72
C TYR A 148 9.12 -4.18 3.25
N SER A 149 8.60 -2.97 3.36
CA SER A 149 9.32 -1.83 3.95
C SER A 149 8.37 -0.96 4.77
N LEU A 150 8.93 -0.30 5.79
CA LEU A 150 8.25 0.74 6.57
C LEU A 150 8.91 2.08 6.24
N MET A 151 8.11 3.05 5.79
CA MET A 151 8.60 4.38 5.40
C MET A 151 7.96 5.45 6.29
N MET A 152 8.80 6.21 6.99
CA MET A 152 8.35 7.39 7.74
C MET A 152 8.36 8.61 6.83
N ILE A 153 7.22 9.27 6.69
CA ILE A 153 7.03 10.44 5.85
C ILE A 153 6.91 11.66 6.76
N ASN A 154 7.89 12.56 6.68
CA ASN A 154 7.83 13.84 7.36
C ASN A 154 6.95 14.80 6.55
N ARG A 155 5.94 15.41 7.18
CA ARG A 155 5.35 16.62 6.61
C ARG A 155 6.38 17.74 6.69
N GLU A 156 6.76 18.31 5.54
CA GLU A 156 7.36 19.63 5.54
C GLU A 156 6.34 20.60 6.14
N THR A 157 6.69 21.19 7.27
CA THR A 157 5.99 22.34 7.82
C THR A 157 6.43 23.54 7.00
N ASP A 158 5.51 24.09 6.21
CA ASP A 158 5.57 25.51 5.81
C ASP A 158 5.54 26.41 7.05
#